data_AF-A0A3N5ELN6-F1
#
_entry.id   AF-A0A3N5ELN6-F1
#
_cell.length_a   1.000
_cell.length_b   1.000
_cell.length_c   1.000
_cell.angle_alpha   90.00
_cell.angle_beta   90.00
_cell.angle_gamma   90.00
#
_symmetry.space_group_name_H-M   'P 1'
#
loop_
_entity.id
_entity.type
_entity.pdbx_description
1 polymer ?
#
loop_
_entity_poly.entity_id
_entity_poly.type
_entity_poly.pdbx_seq_one_letter_code
_entity_poly.pdbx_strand_id
1 'polypeptide(L)'
;MKTNLISLVITLFVVSSCFANTKNSNKANLGAKQFKATSLLGDQQTDTLLNRIEQKVAMAFAKGTIGKTDNDLVALEESLLALNMKKGNSIIVYWYSYACYYHSILSMINKDLKKSENVLDEGLDMLDEVDPKTSEHYALLALMKSLSMRFAAGIRAPFISASVKSNAEKALELDSLNLRAYYVLGSNDFYTPEQYGGGKKAEGYFKKSIKMNNQSVKNQYLPSWGKNLAYELLIRLYIKREQFADAKKCFQEAIALYPNDYQINQLASKLVNH
;
A
#
# COMPACT_ATOMS: atom_id res chain seq x y z
N MET A 1 -20.13 -9.60 -25.41
CA MET A 1 -19.38 -8.89 -24.35
C MET A 1 -19.36 -9.76 -23.09
N LYS A 2 -18.41 -10.69 -23.00
CA LYS A 2 -18.22 -11.55 -21.82
C LYS A 2 -16.76 -11.42 -21.38
N THR A 3 -16.57 -11.17 -20.08
CA THR A 3 -15.38 -11.48 -19.26
C THR A 3 -14.01 -10.99 -19.76
N ASN A 4 -13.60 -9.79 -19.32
CA ASN A 4 -12.20 -9.36 -19.24
C ASN A 4 -11.87 -8.80 -17.83
N LEU A 5 -12.28 -9.53 -16.78
CA LEU A 5 -11.94 -9.20 -15.39
C LEU A 5 -11.05 -10.26 -14.72
N ILE A 6 -10.56 -11.25 -15.47
CA ILE A 6 -9.90 -12.46 -14.94
C ILE A 6 -8.37 -12.50 -15.17
N SER A 7 -7.77 -11.57 -15.91
CA SER A 7 -6.33 -11.68 -16.27
C SER A 7 -5.36 -10.98 -15.31
N LEU A 8 -5.54 -11.13 -13.99
CA LEU A 8 -4.58 -10.57 -13.03
C LEU A 8 -4.28 -11.51 -11.86
N VAL A 9 -4.00 -12.77 -12.15
CA VAL A 9 -3.46 -13.71 -11.17
C VAL A 9 -2.51 -14.68 -11.90
N ILE A 10 -1.35 -14.95 -11.28
CA ILE A 10 -0.39 -16.04 -11.54
C ILE A 10 0.67 -15.77 -12.63
N THR A 11 1.93 -15.48 -12.26
CA THR A 11 3.05 -16.47 -12.20
C THR A 11 4.37 -15.79 -11.75
N LEU A 12 5.11 -16.56 -10.95
CA LEU A 12 6.27 -16.36 -10.05
C LEU A 12 7.70 -16.04 -10.60
N PHE A 13 8.59 -15.77 -9.62
CA PHE A 13 10.08 -15.85 -9.53
C PHE A 13 10.85 -14.61 -10.07
N VAL A 14 11.87 -14.00 -9.42
CA VAL A 14 12.80 -14.32 -8.32
C VAL A 14 13.07 -13.04 -7.48
N VAL A 15 13.23 -13.16 -6.16
CA VAL A 15 13.83 -12.12 -5.31
C VAL A 15 15.34 -12.13 -5.50
N SER A 16 15.92 -11.04 -5.97
CA SER A 16 17.30 -10.67 -5.61
C SER A 16 17.45 -9.15 -5.54
N SER A 17 18.10 -8.74 -4.46
CA SER A 17 18.36 -7.40 -3.94
C SER A 17 18.94 -6.40 -4.94
N CYS A 18 18.68 -5.11 -4.71
CA CYS A 18 19.76 -4.12 -4.77
C CYS A 18 19.51 -2.97 -3.77
N PHE A 19 20.50 -2.80 -2.88
CA PHE A 19 20.65 -1.70 -1.95
C PHE A 19 21.09 -0.45 -2.72
N ALA A 20 20.38 0.68 -2.55
CA ALA A 20 20.94 1.99 -2.89
C ALA A 20 21.76 2.50 -1.70
N ASN A 21 23.08 2.32 -1.81
CA ASN A 21 24.07 2.88 -0.90
C ASN A 21 24.19 4.39 -1.18
N THR A 22 23.76 5.25 -0.26
CA THR A 22 23.98 6.70 -0.38
C THR A 22 25.00 7.16 0.66
N LYS A 23 26.25 7.27 0.23
CA LYS A 23 27.18 8.26 0.79
C LYS A 23 27.07 9.52 -0.07
N ASN A 24 26.52 10.61 0.45
CA ASN A 24 27.35 11.75 0.83
C ASN A 24 26.53 12.84 1.55
N SER A 25 27.27 13.52 2.40
CA SER A 25 26.96 14.64 3.29
C SER A 25 26.22 15.83 2.67
N ASN A 26 25.37 16.46 3.48
CA ASN A 26 25.52 17.89 3.77
C ASN A 26 24.80 18.27 5.07
N LYS A 27 25.56 18.91 5.96
CA LYS A 27 25.08 19.56 7.18
C LYS A 27 24.27 20.79 6.79
N ALA A 28 23.07 20.93 7.35
CA ALA A 28 22.46 22.24 7.58
C ALA A 28 21.73 22.18 8.93
N ASN A 29 22.28 22.90 9.89
CA ASN A 29 21.80 23.06 11.24
C ASN A 29 20.91 24.30 11.26
N LEU A 30 19.60 24.17 11.56
CA LEU A 30 18.73 25.31 11.83
C LEU A 30 17.63 24.91 12.83
N GLY A 31 17.76 25.47 14.04
CA GLY A 31 16.64 26.01 14.82
C GLY A 31 15.70 25.03 15.51
N ALA A 32 15.98 24.77 16.79
CA ALA A 32 15.09 24.09 17.71
C ALA A 32 13.72 24.80 17.87
N LYS A 33 12.64 24.01 17.76
CA LYS A 33 11.44 24.21 18.59
C LYS A 33 11.22 22.94 19.39
N GLN A 34 11.54 23.05 20.66
CA GLN A 34 11.50 21.99 21.66
C GLN A 34 10.04 21.65 21.99
N PHE A 35 9.55 20.54 21.42
CA PHE A 35 8.37 19.86 21.95
C PHE A 35 8.87 18.75 22.87
N LYS A 36 8.38 18.73 24.12
CA LYS A 36 8.77 17.78 25.16
C LYS A 36 8.40 16.35 24.73
N ALA A 37 9.33 15.65 24.09
CA ALA A 37 9.33 14.21 23.96
C ALA A 37 9.98 13.60 25.20
N THR A 38 9.29 13.65 26.33
CA THR A 38 9.78 13.05 27.57
C THR A 38 8.70 12.19 28.20
N SER A 39 8.47 10.99 27.65
CA SER A 39 7.98 9.79 28.38
C SER A 39 7.83 8.52 27.51
N LEU A 40 8.70 8.24 26.52
CA LEU A 40 8.58 7.01 25.70
C LEU A 40 9.81 6.09 25.71
N LEU A 41 10.73 6.28 26.66
CA LEU A 41 11.86 5.37 26.83
C LEU A 41 11.63 4.52 28.08
N GLY A 42 10.71 3.59 27.94
CA GLY A 42 10.54 2.44 28.82
C GLY A 42 10.78 1.16 28.02
N ASP A 43 11.81 0.43 28.42
CA ASP A 43 12.22 -0.92 28.03
C ASP A 43 12.93 -1.14 26.67
N GLN A 44 14.26 -1.11 26.72
CA GLN A 44 15.14 -1.58 25.65
C GLN A 44 15.27 -3.11 25.67
N GLN A 45 14.21 -3.79 25.25
CA GLN A 45 14.35 -5.02 24.48
C GLN A 45 13.92 -4.66 23.06
N THR A 46 14.88 -4.41 22.17
CA THR A 46 14.57 -4.02 20.79
C THR A 46 13.68 -5.07 20.18
N ASP A 47 12.43 -4.69 19.93
CA ASP A 47 11.43 -5.56 19.37
C ASP A 47 11.81 -5.91 17.93
N THR A 48 12.46 -7.06 17.76
CA THR A 48 12.99 -7.49 16.47
C THR A 48 11.86 -7.78 15.48
N LEU A 49 10.61 -7.95 15.97
CA LEU A 49 9.45 -8.22 15.13
C LEU A 49 9.17 -7.05 14.17
N LEU A 50 9.12 -5.81 14.70
CA LEU A 50 8.77 -4.63 13.90
C LEU A 50 9.91 -4.15 13.00
N ASN A 51 11.16 -4.57 13.25
CA ASN A 51 12.27 -4.24 12.38
C ASN A 51 12.01 -4.82 10.98
N ARG A 52 11.99 -3.94 9.97
CA ARG A 52 11.76 -4.32 8.56
C ARG A 52 10.45 -5.07 8.33
N ILE A 53 9.41 -4.73 9.10
CA ILE A 53 8.12 -5.43 9.08
C ILE A 53 7.44 -5.38 7.70
N GLU A 54 7.53 -4.26 6.97
CA GLU A 54 7.02 -4.16 5.59
C GLU A 54 7.65 -5.23 4.68
N GLN A 55 8.97 -5.44 4.80
CA GLN A 55 9.67 -6.47 4.04
C GLN A 55 9.28 -7.88 4.48
N LYS A 56 9.05 -8.10 5.78
CA LYS A 56 8.59 -9.40 6.28
C LYS A 56 7.20 -9.76 5.75
N VAL A 57 6.25 -8.81 5.73
CA VAL A 57 4.94 -9.00 5.11
C VAL A 57 5.10 -9.33 3.62
N ALA A 58 5.93 -8.58 2.89
CA ALA A 58 6.17 -8.83 1.47
C ALA A 58 6.80 -10.22 1.21
N MET A 59 7.75 -10.65 2.06
CA MET A 59 8.38 -11.97 1.95
C MET A 59 7.40 -13.10 2.27
N ALA A 60 6.59 -12.96 3.32
CA ALA A 60 5.55 -13.92 3.68
C ALA A 60 4.52 -14.06 2.56
N PHE A 61 4.06 -12.94 2.01
CA PHE A 61 3.16 -12.93 0.85
C PHE A 61 3.78 -13.59 -0.39
N ALA A 62 5.04 -13.26 -0.71
CA ALA A 62 5.74 -13.85 -1.83
C ALA A 62 5.88 -15.37 -1.66
N LYS A 63 6.40 -15.84 -0.52
CA LYS A 63 6.54 -17.27 -0.22
C LYS A 63 5.20 -17.99 -0.24
N GLY A 64 4.14 -17.37 0.30
CA GLY A 64 2.80 -17.93 0.28
C GLY A 64 2.20 -18.03 -1.12
N THR A 65 2.48 -17.04 -1.98
CA THR A 65 2.10 -17.09 -3.41
C THR A 65 2.82 -18.24 -4.13
N ILE A 66 4.10 -18.48 -3.80
CA ILE A 66 4.89 -19.58 -4.36
C ILE A 66 4.36 -20.94 -3.92
N GLY A 67 4.20 -21.10 -2.61
CA GLY A 67 3.83 -22.36 -1.98
C GLY A 67 2.33 -22.65 -1.95
N LYS A 68 1.48 -21.69 -2.37
CA LYS A 68 0.02 -21.73 -2.21
C LYS A 68 -0.41 -22.03 -0.77
N THR A 69 0.25 -21.39 0.19
CA THR A 69 0.02 -21.53 1.64
C THR A 69 0.10 -20.16 2.29
N ASP A 70 -0.61 -19.96 3.39
CA ASP A 70 -0.64 -18.71 4.15
C ASP A 70 0.10 -18.80 5.50
N ASN A 71 0.77 -19.92 5.78
CA ASN A 71 1.39 -20.19 7.08
C ASN A 71 2.32 -19.06 7.58
N ASP A 72 3.11 -18.45 6.69
CA ASP A 72 4.03 -17.37 7.07
C ASP A 72 3.31 -16.05 7.38
N LEU A 73 2.17 -15.78 6.75
CA LEU A 73 1.34 -14.61 7.07
C LEU A 73 0.61 -14.83 8.39
N VAL A 74 0.02 -16.01 8.59
CA VAL A 74 -0.63 -16.39 9.85
C VAL A 74 0.35 -16.28 11.03
N ALA A 75 1.55 -16.85 10.91
CA ALA A 75 2.55 -16.78 11.97
C ALA A 75 2.99 -15.33 12.28
N LEU A 76 3.05 -14.47 11.25
CA LEU A 76 3.37 -13.05 11.42
C LEU A 76 2.23 -12.29 12.10
N GLU A 77 0.99 -12.54 11.68
CA GLU A 77 -0.23 -11.98 12.26
C GLU A 77 -0.37 -12.35 13.74
N GLU A 78 -0.20 -13.62 14.09
CA GLU A 78 -0.19 -14.11 15.48
C GLU A 78 0.89 -13.43 16.32
N SER A 79 2.10 -13.26 15.76
CA SER A 79 3.20 -12.58 16.44
C SER A 79 2.88 -11.10 16.70
N LEU A 80 2.23 -10.42 15.74
CA LEU A 80 1.82 -9.02 15.88
C LEU A 80 0.69 -8.87 16.90
N LEU A 81 -0.29 -9.77 16.92
CA LEU A 81 -1.36 -9.79 17.93
C LEU A 81 -0.78 -10.02 19.33
N ALA A 82 0.11 -11.01 19.49
CA ALA A 82 0.79 -11.28 20.75
C ALA A 82 1.60 -10.07 21.24
N LEU A 83 2.22 -9.34 20.32
CA LEU A 83 2.94 -8.13 20.66
C LEU A 83 1.99 -6.98 21.04
N ASN A 84 0.89 -6.81 20.32
CA ASN A 84 -0.09 -5.77 20.60
C ASN A 84 -0.73 -5.96 21.99
N MET A 85 -1.01 -7.19 22.39
CA MET A 85 -1.51 -7.50 23.74
C MET A 85 -0.54 -7.06 24.86
N LYS A 86 0.78 -7.06 24.58
CA LYS A 86 1.80 -6.65 25.56
C LYS A 86 2.05 -5.14 25.58
N LYS A 87 2.01 -4.50 24.41
CA LYS A 87 2.47 -3.11 24.25
C LYS A 87 1.36 -2.09 23.99
N GLY A 88 0.21 -2.51 23.47
CA GLY A 88 -0.92 -1.64 23.14
C GLY A 88 -0.53 -0.45 22.26
N ASN A 89 0.13 -0.69 21.12
CA ASN A 89 0.65 0.38 20.26
C ASN A 89 -0.01 0.36 18.88
N SER A 90 -0.56 1.49 18.45
CA SER A 90 -1.28 1.63 17.18
C SER A 90 -0.44 1.31 15.95
N ILE A 91 0.89 1.47 16.00
CA ILE A 91 1.75 1.04 14.88
C ILE A 91 1.77 -0.49 14.70
N ILE A 92 1.56 -1.26 15.77
CA ILE A 92 1.47 -2.72 15.69
C ILE A 92 0.14 -3.09 15.01
N VAL A 93 -0.95 -2.42 15.40
CA VAL A 93 -2.26 -2.57 14.74
C VAL A 93 -2.16 -2.23 13.26
N TYR A 94 -1.50 -1.13 12.91
CA TYR A 94 -1.23 -0.78 11.51
C TYR A 94 -0.57 -1.92 10.73
N TRP A 95 0.51 -2.51 11.26
CA TRP A 95 1.23 -3.57 10.58
C TRP A 95 0.49 -4.90 10.56
N TYR A 96 -0.32 -5.19 11.58
CA TYR A 96 -1.23 -6.34 11.59
C TYR A 96 -2.27 -6.18 10.47
N SER A 97 -2.96 -5.04 10.39
CA SER A 97 -3.95 -4.78 9.34
C SER A 97 -3.33 -4.78 7.94
N TYR A 98 -2.08 -4.30 7.81
CA TYR A 98 -1.33 -4.40 6.56
C TYR A 98 -0.99 -5.86 6.18
N ALA A 99 -0.69 -6.72 7.15
CA ALA A 99 -0.50 -8.16 6.91
C ALA A 99 -1.83 -8.81 6.46
N CYS A 100 -2.93 -8.51 7.14
CA CYS A 100 -4.28 -8.97 6.77
C CYS A 100 -4.66 -8.55 5.34
N TYR A 101 -4.29 -7.34 4.90
CA TYR A 101 -4.49 -6.89 3.52
C TYR A 101 -3.79 -7.83 2.50
N TYR A 102 -2.52 -8.18 2.74
CA TYR A 102 -1.79 -9.10 1.86
C TYR A 102 -2.29 -10.55 1.98
N HIS A 103 -2.71 -10.98 3.16
CA HIS A 103 -3.31 -12.30 3.37
C HIS A 103 -4.65 -12.40 2.64
N SER A 104 -5.47 -11.36 2.68
CA SER A 104 -6.70 -11.29 1.87
C SER A 104 -6.39 -11.46 0.38
N ILE A 105 -5.38 -10.75 -0.16
CA ILE A 105 -4.96 -10.92 -1.56
C ILE A 105 -4.46 -12.34 -1.84
N LEU A 106 -3.66 -12.93 -0.94
CA LEU A 106 -3.17 -14.29 -1.11
C LEU A 106 -4.31 -15.32 -1.15
N SER A 107 -5.30 -15.17 -0.28
CA SER A 107 -6.49 -16.00 -0.28
C SER A 107 -7.29 -15.86 -1.59
N MET A 108 -7.37 -14.66 -2.18
CA MET A 108 -7.94 -14.49 -3.54
C MET A 108 -7.13 -15.24 -4.60
N ILE A 109 -5.79 -15.15 -4.56
CA ILE A 109 -4.89 -15.86 -5.48
C ILE A 109 -5.13 -17.38 -5.37
N ASN A 110 -5.33 -17.88 -4.15
CA ASN A 110 -5.63 -19.27 -3.86
C ASN A 110 -7.11 -19.65 -4.08
N LYS A 111 -7.93 -18.71 -4.57
CA LYS A 111 -9.36 -18.88 -4.87
C LYS A 111 -10.25 -19.15 -3.65
N ASP A 112 -9.80 -18.77 -2.46
CA ASP A 112 -10.59 -18.80 -1.23
C ASP A 112 -11.13 -17.40 -0.90
N LEU A 113 -12.24 -17.04 -1.55
CA LEU A 113 -12.86 -15.73 -1.37
C LEU A 113 -13.45 -15.54 0.02
N LYS A 114 -13.90 -16.62 0.68
CA LYS A 114 -14.51 -16.51 2.01
C LYS A 114 -13.45 -16.19 3.06
N LYS A 115 -12.31 -16.89 3.01
CA LYS A 115 -11.16 -16.55 3.86
C LYS A 115 -10.62 -15.16 3.55
N SER A 116 -10.58 -14.80 2.27
CA SER A 116 -10.12 -13.48 1.84
C SER A 116 -10.95 -12.34 2.45
N GLU A 117 -12.28 -12.46 2.45
CA GLU A 117 -13.19 -11.50 3.07
C GLU A 117 -13.00 -11.47 4.59
N ASN A 118 -13.04 -12.64 5.25
CA ASN A 118 -12.94 -12.72 6.71
C ASN A 118 -11.63 -12.09 7.25
N VAL A 119 -10.48 -12.40 6.65
CA VAL A 119 -9.19 -11.86 7.10
C VAL A 119 -9.10 -10.35 6.84
N LEU A 120 -9.69 -9.86 5.74
CA LEU A 120 -9.72 -8.42 5.48
C LEU A 120 -10.56 -7.68 6.53
N ASP A 121 -11.70 -8.25 6.91
CA ASP A 121 -12.61 -7.69 7.90
C ASP A 121 -11.95 -7.66 9.29
N GLU A 122 -11.24 -8.72 9.70
CA GLU A 122 -10.47 -8.74 10.96
C GLU A 122 -9.46 -7.58 11.05
N GLY A 123 -8.69 -7.38 9.97
CA GLY A 123 -7.72 -6.29 9.91
C GLY A 123 -8.38 -4.90 9.85
N LEU A 124 -9.53 -4.77 9.19
CA LEU A 124 -10.31 -3.53 9.12
C LEU A 124 -10.88 -3.15 10.48
N ASP A 125 -11.50 -4.09 11.19
CA ASP A 125 -12.14 -3.88 12.49
C ASP A 125 -11.10 -3.37 13.50
N MET A 126 -9.94 -4.04 13.60
CA MET A 126 -8.88 -3.59 14.49
C MET A 126 -8.34 -2.19 14.13
N LEU A 127 -8.22 -1.87 12.84
CA LEU A 127 -7.71 -0.59 12.39
C LEU A 127 -8.72 0.55 12.61
N ASP A 128 -10.01 0.26 12.49
CA ASP A 128 -11.11 1.21 12.71
C ASP A 128 -11.26 1.57 14.19
N GLU A 129 -10.84 0.70 15.11
CA GLU A 129 -10.84 0.97 16.56
C GLU A 129 -9.63 1.78 17.06
N VAL A 130 -8.61 2.02 16.23
CA VAL A 130 -7.46 2.86 16.63
C VAL A 130 -7.92 4.29 16.94
N ASP A 131 -7.58 4.81 18.12
CA ASP A 131 -7.81 6.22 18.49
C ASP A 131 -6.67 6.75 19.39
N PRO A 132 -6.03 7.89 19.05
CA PRO A 132 -6.20 8.69 17.85
C PRO A 132 -5.62 8.05 16.59
N LYS A 133 -6.36 8.15 15.47
CA LYS A 133 -5.85 7.75 14.14
C LYS A 133 -4.89 8.80 13.60
N THR A 134 -3.74 8.35 13.11
CA THR A 134 -2.82 9.17 12.33
C THR A 134 -3.23 9.22 10.85
N SER A 135 -2.61 10.10 10.07
CA SER A 135 -2.77 10.14 8.61
C SER A 135 -2.52 8.77 7.96
N GLU A 136 -1.55 8.00 8.46
CA GLU A 136 -1.24 6.68 7.92
C GLU A 136 -2.34 5.65 8.18
N HIS A 137 -2.96 5.66 9.36
CA HIS A 137 -4.08 4.77 9.66
C HIS A 137 -5.25 5.03 8.71
N TYR A 138 -5.59 6.29 8.46
CA TYR A 138 -6.62 6.66 7.49
C TYR A 138 -6.27 6.25 6.06
N ALA A 139 -5.01 6.40 5.64
CA ALA A 139 -4.57 5.97 4.33
C ALA A 139 -4.66 4.44 4.16
N LEU A 140 -4.31 3.66 5.19
CA LEU A 140 -4.43 2.20 5.17
C LEU A 140 -5.90 1.75 5.23
N LEU A 141 -6.75 2.38 6.04
CA LEU A 141 -8.20 2.13 6.04
C LEU A 141 -8.79 2.35 4.64
N ALA A 142 -8.41 3.44 3.98
CA ALA A 142 -8.86 3.72 2.62
C ALA A 142 -8.40 2.63 1.63
N LEU A 143 -7.15 2.16 1.74
CA LEU A 143 -6.63 1.05 0.92
C LEU A 143 -7.40 -0.25 1.15
N MET A 144 -7.62 -0.64 2.40
CA MET A 144 -8.29 -1.90 2.75
C MET A 144 -9.77 -1.87 2.37
N LYS A 145 -10.47 -0.75 2.59
CA LYS A 145 -11.85 -0.56 2.11
C LYS A 145 -11.94 -0.57 0.58
N SER A 146 -10.89 -0.15 -0.13
CA SER A 146 -10.85 -0.30 -1.59
C SER A 146 -10.79 -1.77 -2.01
N LEU A 147 -10.13 -2.65 -1.24
CA LEU A 147 -10.11 -4.08 -1.50
C LEU A 147 -11.46 -4.73 -1.18
N SER A 148 -12.16 -4.28 -0.13
CA SER A 148 -13.47 -4.85 0.26
C SER A 148 -14.55 -4.66 -0.81
N MET A 149 -14.38 -3.71 -1.74
CA MET A 149 -15.23 -3.60 -2.94
C MET A 149 -15.27 -4.90 -3.78
N ARG A 150 -14.29 -5.80 -3.64
CA ARG A 150 -14.30 -7.13 -4.29
C ARG A 150 -15.39 -8.05 -3.76
N PHE A 151 -15.81 -7.86 -2.52
CA PHE A 151 -16.84 -8.67 -1.84
C PHE A 151 -18.20 -7.95 -1.80
N ALA A 152 -18.20 -6.64 -2.07
CA ALA A 152 -19.41 -5.84 -2.10
C ALA A 152 -20.27 -6.14 -3.34
N ALA A 153 -21.54 -6.47 -3.10
CA ALA A 153 -22.54 -6.62 -4.17
C ALA A 153 -23.45 -5.38 -4.28
N GLY A 154 -23.79 -5.02 -5.52
CA GLY A 154 -24.87 -4.07 -5.85
C GLY A 154 -24.76 -2.72 -5.15
N ILE A 155 -25.77 -2.39 -4.35
CA ILE A 155 -25.98 -1.07 -3.74
C ILE A 155 -24.86 -0.61 -2.80
N ARG A 156 -24.00 -1.51 -2.30
CA ARG A 156 -22.93 -1.18 -1.34
C ARG A 156 -21.73 -0.49 -1.99
N ALA A 157 -21.47 -0.71 -3.28
CA ALA A 157 -20.25 -0.24 -3.93
C ALA A 157 -20.07 1.29 -3.91
N PRO A 158 -21.10 2.12 -4.18
CA PRO A 158 -20.97 3.57 -4.07
C PRO A 158 -20.64 4.05 -2.64
N PHE A 159 -21.22 3.42 -1.61
CA PHE A 159 -20.96 3.77 -0.21
C PHE A 159 -19.52 3.44 0.20
N ILE A 160 -19.01 2.28 -0.24
CA ILE A 160 -17.61 1.91 0.02
C ILE A 160 -16.67 2.88 -0.70
N SER A 161 -16.92 3.21 -1.98
CA SER A 161 -16.09 4.18 -2.71
C SER A 161 -16.10 5.57 -2.05
N ALA A 162 -17.26 6.03 -1.55
CA ALA A 162 -17.35 7.27 -0.79
C ALA A 162 -16.55 7.20 0.53
N SER A 163 -16.60 6.06 1.23
CA SER A 163 -15.78 5.83 2.43
C SER A 163 -14.29 5.81 2.12
N VAL A 164 -13.85 5.19 1.02
CA VAL A 164 -12.44 5.20 0.58
C VAL A 164 -11.97 6.64 0.38
N LYS A 165 -12.75 7.44 -0.36
CA LYS A 165 -12.45 8.84 -0.60
C LYS A 165 -12.37 9.64 0.70
N SER A 166 -13.36 9.52 1.58
CA SER A 166 -13.41 10.24 2.86
C SER A 166 -12.21 9.93 3.75
N ASN A 167 -11.83 8.66 3.88
CA ASN A 167 -10.65 8.28 4.66
C ASN A 167 -9.36 8.83 4.06
N ALA A 168 -9.18 8.76 2.74
CA ALA A 168 -7.98 9.29 2.10
C ALA A 168 -7.91 10.84 2.14
N GLU A 169 -9.05 11.52 2.03
CA GLU A 169 -9.13 12.98 2.25
C GLU A 169 -8.78 13.34 3.70
N LYS A 170 -9.29 12.57 4.68
CA LYS A 170 -8.95 12.76 6.10
C LYS A 170 -7.46 12.56 6.37
N ALA A 171 -6.84 11.59 5.72
CA ALA A 171 -5.40 11.40 5.78
C ALA A 171 -4.64 12.65 5.30
N LEU A 172 -5.08 13.27 4.20
CA LEU A 172 -4.46 14.49 3.66
C LEU A 172 -4.74 15.74 4.50
N GLU A 173 -5.89 15.82 5.18
CA GLU A 173 -6.17 16.87 6.17
C GLU A 173 -5.17 16.83 7.33
N LEU A 174 -4.83 15.62 7.81
CA LEU A 174 -3.88 15.42 8.91
C LEU A 174 -2.42 15.56 8.47
N ASP A 175 -2.09 15.09 7.28
CA ASP A 175 -0.76 15.24 6.66
C ASP A 175 -0.89 15.36 5.14
N SER A 176 -0.79 16.59 4.65
CA SER A 176 -0.87 16.91 3.22
C SER A 176 0.25 16.30 2.35
N LEU A 177 1.30 15.74 2.98
CA LEU A 177 2.42 15.08 2.32
C LEU A 177 2.28 13.55 2.29
N ASN A 178 1.18 12.99 2.82
CA ASN A 178 0.97 11.55 2.81
C ASN A 178 0.78 11.02 1.37
N LEU A 179 1.82 10.39 0.84
CA LEU A 179 1.84 9.84 -0.52
C LEU A 179 0.80 8.73 -0.73
N ARG A 180 0.51 7.94 0.32
CA ARG A 180 -0.35 6.76 0.26
C ARG A 180 -1.80 7.20 0.14
N ALA A 181 -2.18 8.28 0.81
CA ALA A 181 -3.47 8.92 0.63
C ALA A 181 -3.69 9.41 -0.81
N TYR A 182 -2.69 10.05 -1.42
CA TYR A 182 -2.76 10.41 -2.84
C TYR A 182 -2.85 9.18 -3.76
N TYR A 183 -2.09 8.12 -3.48
CA TYR A 183 -2.19 6.87 -4.22
C TYR A 183 -3.61 6.29 -4.14
N VAL A 184 -4.20 6.20 -2.95
CA VAL A 184 -5.53 5.63 -2.77
C VAL A 184 -6.62 6.48 -3.44
N LEU A 185 -6.53 7.82 -3.38
CA LEU A 185 -7.43 8.70 -4.12
C LEU A 185 -7.32 8.48 -5.64
N GLY A 186 -6.09 8.36 -6.14
CA GLY A 186 -5.85 8.06 -7.55
C GLY A 186 -6.41 6.71 -7.96
N SER A 187 -6.21 5.68 -7.14
CA SER A 187 -6.71 4.32 -7.37
C SER A 187 -8.25 4.30 -7.38
N ASN A 188 -8.90 4.93 -6.39
CA ASN A 188 -10.36 5.01 -6.34
C ASN A 188 -10.94 5.73 -7.57
N ASP A 189 -10.34 6.84 -8.00
CA ASP A 189 -10.75 7.54 -9.22
C ASP A 189 -10.49 6.70 -10.49
N PHE A 190 -9.34 6.02 -10.57
CA PHE A 190 -8.95 5.18 -11.70
C PHE A 190 -9.93 4.02 -11.94
N TYR A 191 -10.37 3.34 -10.88
CA TYR A 191 -11.30 2.22 -10.96
C TYR A 191 -12.77 2.64 -11.03
N THR A 192 -13.09 3.91 -10.78
CA THR A 192 -14.44 4.43 -10.97
C THR A 192 -14.79 4.46 -12.47
N PRO A 193 -15.94 3.92 -12.91
CA PRO A 193 -16.35 3.97 -14.31
C PRO A 193 -16.45 5.41 -14.85
N GLU A 194 -16.10 5.60 -16.12
CA GLU A 194 -16.08 6.93 -16.76
C GLU A 194 -17.46 7.61 -16.80
N GLN A 195 -18.54 6.84 -16.92
CA GLN A 195 -19.92 7.36 -16.86
C GLN A 195 -20.25 8.03 -15.52
N TYR A 196 -19.53 7.67 -14.45
CA TYR A 196 -19.63 8.30 -13.13
C TYR A 196 -18.54 9.37 -12.91
N GLY A 197 -17.81 9.73 -13.96
CA GLY A 197 -16.75 10.75 -13.93
C GLY A 197 -15.38 10.24 -13.48
N GLY A 198 -15.20 8.92 -13.34
CA GLY A 198 -13.92 8.33 -12.95
C GLY A 198 -12.81 8.51 -13.98
N GLY A 199 -11.57 8.34 -13.52
CA GLY A 199 -10.35 8.49 -14.30
C GLY A 199 -9.95 9.93 -14.61
N LYS A 200 -10.73 10.95 -14.23
CA LYS A 200 -10.43 12.37 -14.53
C LYS A 200 -9.40 12.97 -13.58
N LYS A 201 -9.34 12.53 -12.32
CA LYS A 201 -8.45 13.07 -11.28
C LYS A 201 -7.25 12.17 -11.00
N ALA A 202 -7.33 10.89 -11.40
CA ALA A 202 -6.33 9.86 -11.13
C ALA A 202 -4.90 10.29 -11.48
N GLU A 203 -4.70 10.86 -12.68
CA GLU A 203 -3.38 11.32 -13.12
C GLU A 203 -2.76 12.34 -12.16
N GLY A 204 -3.55 13.35 -11.74
CA GLY A 204 -3.08 14.39 -10.83
C GLY A 204 -2.72 13.81 -9.46
N TYR A 205 -3.52 12.88 -8.96
CA TYR A 205 -3.23 12.20 -7.70
C TYR A 205 -1.99 11.32 -7.76
N PHE A 206 -1.82 10.51 -8.81
CA PHE A 206 -0.61 9.69 -8.96
C PHE A 206 0.64 10.55 -9.13
N LYS A 207 0.59 11.62 -9.94
CA LYS A 207 1.69 12.59 -10.08
C LYS A 207 2.08 13.23 -8.74
N LYS A 208 1.11 13.51 -7.87
CA LYS A 208 1.41 13.99 -6.50
C LYS A 208 2.07 12.89 -5.68
N SER A 209 1.52 11.67 -5.68
CA SER A 209 2.05 10.53 -4.91
C SER A 209 3.52 10.22 -5.26
N ILE A 210 3.88 10.15 -6.54
CA ILE A 210 5.26 9.80 -6.95
C ILE A 210 6.30 10.88 -6.59
N LYS A 211 5.87 12.15 -6.50
CA LYS A 211 6.74 13.28 -6.12
C LYS A 211 7.00 13.37 -4.61
N MET A 212 6.14 12.79 -3.77
CA MET A 212 6.31 12.82 -2.32
C MET A 212 7.39 11.84 -1.85
N ASN A 213 8.04 12.10 -0.71
CA ASN A 213 8.96 11.16 -0.10
C ASN A 213 8.21 9.95 0.49
N ASN A 214 8.83 8.75 0.46
CA ASN A 214 8.22 7.54 1.05
C ASN A 214 7.85 7.72 2.52
N GLN A 215 8.66 8.51 3.22
CA GLN A 215 8.49 8.92 4.60
C GLN A 215 8.96 10.37 4.73
N SER A 216 8.22 11.20 5.47
CA SER A 216 8.67 12.55 5.84
C SER A 216 9.85 12.50 6.83
N VAL A 217 9.82 11.52 7.74
CA VAL A 217 10.91 11.22 8.68
C VAL A 217 11.31 9.75 8.50
N LYS A 218 12.59 9.50 8.22
CA LYS A 218 13.10 8.13 8.06
C LYS A 218 12.95 7.36 9.37
N ASN A 219 12.10 6.35 9.37
CA ASN A 219 11.83 5.51 10.53
C ASN A 219 11.51 4.08 10.06
N GLN A 220 12.21 3.10 10.62
CA GLN A 220 12.06 1.69 10.23
C GLN A 220 10.71 1.08 10.60
N TYR A 221 9.94 1.71 11.48
CA TYR A 221 8.61 1.29 11.91
C TYR A 221 7.48 1.99 11.16
N LEU A 222 7.77 3.07 10.43
CA LEU A 222 6.78 3.77 9.61
C LEU A 222 6.64 3.10 8.23
N PRO A 223 5.48 3.21 7.57
CA PRO A 223 5.28 2.66 6.25
C PRO A 223 6.12 3.36 5.18
N SER A 224 6.51 2.63 4.15
CA SER A 224 7.22 3.13 2.95
C SER A 224 6.59 2.70 1.62
N TRP A 225 5.55 1.87 1.66
CA TRP A 225 4.80 1.42 0.49
C TRP A 225 4.05 2.56 -0.23
N GLY A 226 3.63 2.28 -1.47
CA GLY A 226 2.63 3.07 -2.21
C GLY A 226 3.15 3.78 -3.45
N LYS A 227 4.41 4.22 -3.46
CA LYS A 227 4.96 4.96 -4.61
C LYS A 227 5.09 4.09 -5.87
N ASN A 228 5.54 2.85 -5.75
CA ASN A 228 5.58 1.89 -6.85
C ASN A 228 4.16 1.63 -7.41
N LEU A 229 3.16 1.51 -6.53
CA LEU A 229 1.76 1.33 -6.93
C LEU A 229 1.19 2.55 -7.68
N ALA A 230 1.59 3.77 -7.27
CA ALA A 230 1.21 4.99 -7.98
C ALA A 230 1.86 5.09 -9.38
N TYR A 231 3.14 4.69 -9.51
CA TYR A 231 3.79 4.59 -10.82
C TYR A 231 3.06 3.59 -11.71
N GLU A 232 2.79 2.39 -11.20
CA GLU A 232 2.12 1.31 -11.93
C GLU A 232 0.76 1.75 -12.51
N LEU A 233 -0.10 2.35 -11.68
CA LEU A 233 -1.41 2.81 -12.12
C LEU A 233 -1.33 4.03 -13.05
N LEU A 234 -0.34 4.91 -12.87
CA LEU A 234 -0.12 6.04 -13.79
C LEU A 234 0.30 5.56 -15.18
N ILE A 235 1.20 4.58 -15.26
CA ILE A 235 1.60 3.98 -16.54
C ILE A 235 0.39 3.32 -17.21
N ARG A 236 -0.42 2.56 -16.47
CA ARG A 236 -1.67 1.98 -17.01
C ARG A 236 -2.65 3.03 -17.48
N LEU A 237 -2.79 4.13 -16.76
CA LEU A 237 -3.66 5.24 -17.15
C LEU A 237 -3.21 5.86 -18.47
N TYR A 238 -1.90 6.09 -18.64
CA TYR A 238 -1.35 6.59 -19.89
C TYR A 238 -1.53 5.61 -21.04
N ILE A 239 -1.28 4.32 -20.83
CA ILE A 239 -1.55 3.28 -21.83
C ILE A 239 -3.04 3.27 -22.21
N LYS A 240 -3.95 3.32 -21.24
CA LYS A 240 -5.40 3.34 -21.48
C LYS A 240 -5.84 4.54 -22.33
N ARG A 241 -5.15 5.67 -22.19
CA ARG A 241 -5.40 6.91 -22.94
C ARG A 241 -4.54 7.04 -24.21
N GLU A 242 -3.82 5.99 -24.59
CA GLU A 242 -2.91 5.97 -25.74
C GLU A 242 -1.79 7.04 -25.67
N GLN A 243 -1.47 7.53 -24.48
CA GLN A 243 -0.40 8.49 -24.20
C GLN A 243 0.94 7.75 -24.03
N PHE A 244 1.38 7.03 -25.06
CA PHE A 244 2.53 6.11 -24.97
C PHE A 244 3.86 6.79 -24.65
N ALA A 245 4.07 8.04 -25.10
CA ALA A 245 5.27 8.81 -24.75
C ALA A 245 5.35 9.06 -23.23
N ASP A 246 4.25 9.49 -22.62
CA ASP A 246 4.17 9.70 -21.17
C ASP A 246 4.28 8.37 -20.41
N ALA A 247 3.66 7.30 -20.94
CA ALA A 247 3.75 5.96 -20.35
C ALA A 247 5.20 5.45 -20.33
N LYS A 248 5.94 5.58 -21.44
CA LYS A 248 7.35 5.17 -21.54
C LYS A 248 8.24 5.96 -20.59
N LYS A 249 8.07 7.28 -20.53
CA LYS A 249 8.82 8.14 -19.60
C LYS A 249 8.56 7.72 -18.14
N CYS A 250 7.29 7.57 -17.79
CA CYS A 250 6.88 7.15 -16.45
C CYS A 250 7.42 5.75 -16.11
N PHE A 251 7.39 4.82 -17.06
CA PHE A 251 7.95 3.48 -16.92
C PHE A 251 9.47 3.50 -16.69
N GLN A 252 10.22 4.31 -17.45
CA GLN A 252 11.67 4.46 -17.27
C GLN A 252 12.03 5.00 -15.87
N GLU A 253 11.30 6.01 -15.39
CA GLU A 253 11.44 6.50 -14.02
C GLU A 253 11.13 5.41 -12.99
N ALA A 254 10.07 4.64 -13.22
CA ALA A 254 9.62 3.58 -12.32
C ALA A 254 10.65 2.44 -12.20
N ILE A 255 11.18 1.91 -13.30
CA ILE A 255 12.16 0.81 -13.28
C ILE A 255 13.53 1.24 -12.75
N ALA A 256 13.88 2.53 -12.83
CA ALA A 256 15.09 3.04 -12.21
C ALA A 256 15.02 2.99 -10.67
N LEU A 257 13.81 3.18 -10.11
CA LEU A 257 13.56 3.13 -8.67
C LEU A 257 13.19 1.72 -8.17
N TYR A 258 12.49 0.95 -9.01
CA TYR A 258 11.90 -0.33 -8.68
C TYR A 258 12.22 -1.39 -9.75
N PRO A 259 13.50 -1.71 -10.01
CA PRO A 259 13.89 -2.58 -11.12
C PRO A 259 13.30 -3.99 -11.04
N ASN A 260 12.94 -4.44 -9.85
CA ASN A 260 12.41 -5.78 -9.59
C ASN A 260 10.90 -5.79 -9.30
N ASP A 261 10.20 -4.66 -9.48
CA ASP A 261 8.75 -4.64 -9.28
C ASP A 261 8.06 -5.35 -10.44
N TYR A 262 7.44 -6.49 -10.13
CA TYR A 262 6.79 -7.35 -11.10
C TYR A 262 5.67 -6.64 -11.86
N GLN A 263 4.82 -5.87 -11.17
CA GLN A 263 3.64 -5.26 -11.80
C GLN A 263 4.05 -4.16 -12.78
N ILE A 264 5.06 -3.37 -12.41
CA ILE A 264 5.67 -2.39 -13.31
C ILE A 264 6.29 -3.11 -14.52
N ASN A 265 7.13 -4.13 -14.29
CA ASN A 265 7.84 -4.82 -15.36
C ASN A 265 6.90 -5.50 -16.38
N GLN A 266 5.74 -5.99 -15.95
CA GLN A 266 4.73 -6.56 -16.86
C GLN A 266 4.18 -5.54 -17.88
N LEU A 267 4.27 -4.24 -17.60
CA LEU A 267 3.83 -3.19 -18.52
C LEU A 267 4.79 -2.97 -19.68
N ALA A 268 6.04 -3.46 -19.61
CA ALA A 268 7.03 -3.30 -20.68
C ALA A 268 6.50 -3.82 -22.02
N SER A 269 5.86 -5.00 -22.02
CA SER A 269 5.28 -5.62 -23.22
C SER A 269 4.25 -4.74 -23.94
N LYS A 270 3.57 -3.86 -23.21
CA LYS A 270 2.55 -2.93 -23.75
C LYS A 270 3.16 -1.66 -24.36
N LEU A 271 4.47 -1.45 -24.19
CA LEU A 271 5.19 -0.23 -24.60
C LEU A 271 6.17 -0.47 -25.75
N VAL A 272 6.35 -1.72 -26.21
CA VAL A 272 7.32 -2.07 -27.27
C VAL A 272 6.82 -1.69 -28.67
N ASN A 273 5.50 -1.70 -28.91
CA ASN A 273 4.90 -1.58 -30.26
C ASN A 273 4.23 -0.22 -30.55
N HIS A 274 4.37 0.73 -29.65
CA HIS A 274 3.85 2.11 -29.72
C HIS A 274 4.94 3.01 -29.17
#